data_AF-A0A974CRD3-F1
#
_entry.id   AF-A0A974CRD3-F1
#
_cell.length_a   1.000
_cell.length_b   1.000
_cell.length_c   1.000
_cell.angle_alpha   90.00
_cell.angle_beta   90.00
_cell.angle_gamma   90.00
#
_symmetry.space_group_name_H-M   'P 1'
#
loop_
_entity.id
_entity.type
_entity.pdbx_description
1 polymer ?
#
loop_
_entity_poly.entity_id
_entity_poly.type
_entity_poly.pdbx_seq_one_letter_code
_entity_poly.pdbx_strand_id
1 'polypeptide(L)'
;MGVVKSVCFVVPNFYLQLQLEDLGQEEKNKKIVKKWIRRDECESNIGNLKACKVEVVWKYVGMSGLQNHQRDILWMSYHECLSTRVFQKKRDLCASDICPRDGCEPLEMVNHLFWNCLYVKEVRERLNPFCYELFGVRYITWEIMMYGLYSLNQVKSRA
;
A
#
# COMPACT_ATOMS: atom_id res chain seq x y z
N MET A 1 -0.95 26.05 -2.66
CA MET A 1 -0.32 24.84 -3.24
C MET A 1 0.55 24.20 -2.17
N GLY A 2 0.03 23.16 -1.50
CA GLY A 2 0.77 22.48 -0.44
C GLY A 2 1.87 21.60 -1.03
N VAL A 3 3.10 21.78 -0.56
CA VAL A 3 4.23 20.92 -0.93
C VAL A 3 3.92 19.50 -0.47
N VAL A 4 3.66 18.60 -1.43
CA VAL A 4 3.55 17.16 -1.17
C VAL A 4 4.89 16.71 -0.60
N LYS A 5 4.92 16.28 0.66
CA LYS A 5 6.14 15.76 1.27
C LYS A 5 6.47 14.44 0.58
N SER A 6 7.66 14.36 -0.03
CA SER A 6 8.15 13.13 -0.65
C SER A 6 8.12 11.98 0.35
N VAL A 7 7.66 10.82 -0.10
CA VAL A 7 7.91 9.53 0.57
C VAL A 7 9.42 9.42 0.73
N CYS A 8 9.90 9.25 1.96
CA CYS A 8 11.33 9.15 2.22
C CYS A 8 11.67 7.67 2.35
N PHE A 9 11.96 7.07 1.21
CA PHE A 9 12.45 5.72 1.10
C PHE A 9 13.74 5.55 1.89
N VAL A 10 13.64 4.88 3.03
CA VAL A 10 14.71 3.98 3.46
C VAL A 10 14.32 2.60 2.95
N VAL A 11 14.29 2.45 1.62
CA VAL A 11 14.26 1.13 1.01
C VAL A 11 15.51 0.41 1.50
N PRO A 12 15.40 -0.73 2.19
CA PRO A 12 16.55 -1.62 2.36
C PRO A 12 17.15 -1.83 0.97
N ASN A 13 18.46 -1.59 0.78
CA ASN A 13 19.15 -1.62 -0.53
C ASN A 13 18.68 -2.76 -1.47
N PHE A 14 18.28 -3.88 -0.87
CA PHE A 14 17.57 -4.99 -1.49
C PHE A 14 16.47 -4.60 -2.52
N TYR A 15 15.53 -3.69 -2.22
CA TYR A 15 14.45 -3.37 -3.18
C TYR A 15 14.86 -2.36 -4.26
N LEU A 16 15.85 -1.51 -3.99
CA LEU A 16 16.41 -0.56 -4.98
C LEU A 16 17.17 -1.31 -6.08
N GLN A 17 17.79 -2.44 -5.76
CA GLN A 17 18.60 -3.19 -6.71
C GLN A 17 17.75 -3.86 -7.82
N LEU A 18 16.49 -4.17 -7.53
CA LEU A 18 15.58 -4.94 -8.40
C LEU A 18 14.83 -4.11 -9.46
N GLN A 19 14.67 -2.79 -9.27
CA GLN A 19 14.03 -1.90 -10.26
C GLN A 19 15.03 -1.14 -11.15
N LEU A 20 16.33 -1.25 -10.86
CA LEU A 20 17.40 -0.60 -11.62
C LEU A 20 17.92 -1.45 -12.79
N GLU A 21 17.43 -2.69 -12.94
CA GLU A 21 17.82 -3.59 -14.04
C GLU A 21 17.24 -3.14 -15.39
N ASP A 22 16.11 -2.42 -15.37
CA ASP A 22 15.43 -1.91 -16.58
C ASP A 22 15.86 -0.49 -17.00
N LEU A 23 16.73 0.19 -16.23
CA LEU A 23 17.16 1.56 -16.51
C LEU A 23 18.42 1.60 -17.40
N GLY A 24 18.39 2.46 -18.41
CA GLY A 24 19.52 2.68 -19.32
C GLY A 24 20.77 3.21 -18.59
N GLN A 25 21.96 3.02 -19.17
CA GLN A 25 23.22 3.46 -18.56
C GLN A 25 23.27 4.96 -18.19
N GLU A 26 22.53 5.82 -18.91
CA GLU A 26 22.41 7.26 -18.61
C GLU A 26 21.55 7.56 -17.36
N GLU A 27 20.60 6.68 -17.04
CA GLU A 27 19.69 6.85 -15.91
C GLU A 27 20.34 6.51 -14.58
N LYS A 28 21.50 5.85 -14.54
CA LYS A 28 22.25 5.52 -13.31
C LYS A 28 22.82 6.74 -12.57
N ASN A 29 22.63 7.96 -13.08
CA ASN A 29 22.97 9.17 -12.36
C ASN A 29 22.04 9.33 -11.14
N LYS A 30 22.59 9.18 -9.92
CA LYS A 30 21.85 9.24 -8.64
C LYS A 30 20.86 10.41 -8.53
N LYS A 31 21.13 11.57 -9.14
CA LYS A 31 20.19 12.72 -9.13
C LYS A 31 19.00 12.52 -10.08
N ILE A 32 19.23 11.92 -11.25
CA ILE A 32 18.20 11.62 -12.25
C ILE A 32 17.34 10.46 -11.75
N VAL A 33 17.96 9.37 -11.27
CA VAL A 33 17.26 8.26 -10.59
C VAL A 33 16.34 8.80 -9.51
N LYS A 34 16.85 9.59 -8.56
CA LYS A 34 16.04 10.15 -7.47
C LYS A 34 14.89 11.02 -7.96
N LYS A 35 15.05 11.75 -9.07
CA LYS A 35 14.00 12.61 -9.64
C LYS A 35 12.95 11.79 -10.39
N TRP A 36 13.38 10.73 -11.08
CA TRP A 36 12.52 9.77 -11.78
C TRP A 36 11.71 8.95 -10.78
N ILE A 37 12.39 8.32 -9.82
CA ILE A 37 11.83 7.60 -8.68
C ILE A 37 10.76 8.46 -7.99
N ARG A 38 11.09 9.70 -7.61
CA ARG A 38 10.12 10.61 -6.96
C ARG A 38 8.91 10.95 -7.82
N ARG A 39 9.04 10.99 -9.15
CA ARG A 39 7.95 11.30 -10.08
C ARG A 39 7.05 10.07 -10.24
N ASP A 40 7.65 8.91 -10.50
CA ASP A 40 6.94 7.66 -10.75
C ASP A 40 6.25 7.15 -9.48
N GLU A 41 6.87 7.32 -8.31
CA GLU A 41 6.29 6.97 -7.00
C GLU A 41 5.05 7.80 -6.63
N CYS A 42 4.89 9.02 -7.18
CA CYS A 42 3.74 9.87 -6.89
C CYS A 42 2.53 9.62 -7.80
N GLU A 43 2.71 8.89 -8.91
CA GLU A 43 1.71 8.77 -9.98
C GLU A 43 1.59 7.34 -10.54
N SER A 44 2.29 6.37 -9.96
CA SER A 44 2.22 4.99 -10.42
C SER A 44 0.80 4.42 -10.29
N ASN A 45 0.44 3.59 -11.27
CA ASN A 45 -0.83 2.90 -11.29
C ASN A 45 -0.93 1.95 -10.09
N ILE A 46 -2.01 2.06 -9.32
CA ILE A 46 -2.28 1.19 -8.18
C ILE A 46 -3.19 0.05 -8.67
N GLY A 47 -2.59 -1.06 -9.10
CA GLY A 47 -3.30 -2.23 -9.62
C GLY A 47 -4.37 -1.85 -10.65
N ASN A 48 -5.63 -2.17 -10.35
CA ASN A 48 -6.79 -1.90 -11.22
C ASN A 48 -7.60 -0.64 -10.80
N LEU A 49 -7.05 0.26 -9.99
CA LEU A 49 -7.75 1.48 -9.61
C LEU A 49 -7.88 2.42 -10.81
N LYS A 50 -9.06 3.04 -10.95
CA LYS A 50 -9.27 4.13 -11.92
C LYS A 50 -8.35 5.30 -11.60
N ALA A 51 -7.82 5.98 -12.62
CA ALA A 51 -6.90 7.11 -12.47
C ALA A 51 -7.39 8.19 -11.47
N CYS A 52 -8.68 8.55 -11.51
CA CYS A 52 -9.25 9.52 -10.57
C CYS A 52 -9.20 9.07 -9.10
N LYS A 53 -9.26 7.76 -8.81
CA LYS A 53 -9.08 7.23 -7.46
C LYS A 53 -7.60 7.20 -7.09
N VAL A 54 -6.71 6.85 -8.04
CA VAL A 54 -5.26 6.84 -7.83
C VAL A 54 -4.75 8.23 -7.40
N GLU A 55 -5.19 9.30 -8.07
CA GLU A 55 -4.84 10.68 -7.70
C GLU A 55 -5.26 11.02 -6.26
N VAL A 56 -6.47 10.62 -5.85
CA VAL A 56 -6.97 10.86 -4.49
C VAL A 56 -6.14 10.08 -3.46
N VAL A 57 -5.78 8.83 -3.76
CA VAL A 57 -4.93 8.02 -2.88
C VAL A 57 -3.57 8.66 -2.69
N TRP A 58 -2.89 9.02 -3.78
CA TRP A 58 -1.56 9.65 -3.70
C TRP A 58 -1.61 11.00 -3.00
N LYS A 59 -2.68 11.78 -3.19
CA LYS A 59 -2.91 13.01 -2.43
C LYS A 59 -2.98 12.75 -0.93
N TYR A 60 -3.68 11.70 -0.48
CA TYR A 60 -3.76 11.33 0.93
C TYR A 60 -2.43 10.81 1.49
N VAL A 61 -1.72 9.96 0.73
CA VAL A 61 -0.37 9.49 1.10
C VAL A 61 0.60 10.67 1.28
N GLY A 62 0.49 11.66 0.41
CA GLY A 62 1.31 12.87 0.39
C GLY A 62 1.04 13.88 1.53
N MET A 63 0.00 13.67 2.34
CA MET A 63 -0.33 14.57 3.44
C MET A 63 0.75 14.56 4.53
N SER A 64 0.97 15.72 5.15
CA SER A 64 2.02 15.93 6.14
C SER A 64 1.86 15.11 7.43
N GLY A 65 0.68 14.53 7.67
CA GLY A 65 0.36 13.73 8.86
C GLY A 65 0.93 12.31 8.85
N LEU A 66 1.34 11.78 7.70
CA LEU A 66 1.97 10.46 7.62
C LEU A 66 3.48 10.54 7.78
N GLN A 67 4.00 9.65 8.61
CA GLN A 67 5.43 9.40 8.73
C GLN A 67 5.94 8.61 7.51
N ASN A 68 7.24 8.72 7.22
CA ASN A 68 7.82 8.10 6.02
C ASN A 68 7.60 6.59 5.98
N HIS A 69 7.83 5.89 7.10
CA HIS A 69 7.61 4.44 7.18
C HIS A 69 6.16 4.03 6.89
N GLN A 70 5.18 4.88 7.22
CA GLN A 70 3.77 4.61 6.93
C GLN A 70 3.51 4.76 5.43
N ARG A 71 4.09 5.78 4.80
CA ARG A 71 4.02 5.96 3.35
C ARG A 71 4.71 4.80 2.60
N ASP A 72 5.83 4.32 3.11
CA ASP A 72 6.57 3.18 2.55
C ASP A 72 5.72 1.91 2.58
N ILE A 73 5.08 1.60 3.72
CA ILE A 73 4.17 0.45 3.83
C ILE A 73 3.01 0.55 2.84
N LEU A 74 2.39 1.73 2.70
CA LEU A 74 1.29 1.95 1.75
C LEU A 74 1.75 1.72 0.32
N TRP A 75 2.88 2.30 -0.08
CA TRP A 75 3.47 2.10 -1.40
C TRP A 75 3.76 0.62 -1.66
N MET A 76 4.44 -0.06 -0.73
CA MET A 76 4.75 -1.50 -0.87
C MET A 76 3.49 -2.35 -0.95
N SER A 77 2.42 -1.97 -0.26
CA SER A 77 1.13 -2.65 -0.32
C SER A 77 0.51 -2.50 -1.72
N TYR A 78 0.54 -1.29 -2.27
CA TYR A 78 -0.05 -0.98 -3.59
C TYR A 78 0.65 -1.67 -4.75
N HIS A 79 1.95 -1.92 -4.60
CA HIS A 79 2.77 -2.57 -5.63
C HIS A 79 3.04 -4.06 -5.37
N GLU A 80 2.35 -4.69 -4.41
CA GLU A 80 2.56 -6.10 -4.05
C GLU A 80 4.02 -6.43 -3.69
N CYS A 81 4.71 -5.45 -3.08
CA CYS A 81 6.12 -5.50 -2.68
C CYS A 81 6.31 -5.71 -1.17
N LEU A 82 5.24 -5.89 -0.40
CA LEU A 82 5.37 -6.30 1.00
C LEU A 82 6.04 -7.67 1.09
N SER A 83 6.76 -7.88 2.19
CA SER A 83 7.47 -9.13 2.46
C SER A 83 6.50 -10.25 2.88
N THR A 84 5.54 -10.57 2.01
CA THR A 84 4.63 -11.70 2.16
C THR A 84 5.34 -13.01 1.80
N ARG A 85 4.80 -14.16 2.20
CA ARG A 85 5.35 -15.47 1.85
C ARG A 85 5.43 -15.68 0.33
N VAL A 86 4.43 -15.22 -0.44
CA VAL A 86 4.51 -15.24 -1.91
C VAL A 86 5.67 -14.38 -2.43
N PHE A 87 5.86 -13.18 -1.88
CA PHE A 87 6.95 -12.29 -2.28
C PHE A 87 8.33 -12.89 -1.95
N GLN A 88 8.45 -13.50 -0.77
CA GLN A 88 9.67 -14.16 -0.28
C GLN A 88 10.00 -15.42 -1.08
N LYS A 89 9.00 -16.29 -1.34
CA LYS A 89 9.19 -17.55 -2.09
C LYS A 89 9.63 -17.29 -3.53
N LYS A 90 9.06 -16.27 -4.20
CA LYS A 90 9.49 -15.85 -5.55
C LYS A 90 10.97 -15.43 -5.62
N ARG A 91 11.63 -15.22 -4.49
CA ARG A 91 13.03 -14.78 -4.36
C ARG A 91 13.88 -15.80 -3.60
N ASP A 92 13.38 -17.02 -3.44
CA ASP A 92 14.05 -18.10 -2.72
C ASP A 92 14.43 -17.77 -1.27
N LEU A 93 13.70 -16.83 -0.65
CA LEU A 93 13.89 -16.42 0.76
C LEU A 93 13.02 -17.22 1.73
N CYS A 94 12.06 -17.99 1.22
CA CYS A 94 11.21 -18.86 2.03
C CYS A 94 10.78 -20.09 1.22
N ALA A 95 10.62 -21.22 1.90
CA ALA A 95 10.20 -22.49 1.28
C ALA A 95 8.70 -22.55 0.94
N SER A 96 7.87 -21.74 1.60
CA SER A 96 6.42 -21.76 1.45
C SER A 96 5.87 -20.37 1.18
N ASP A 97 4.83 -20.31 0.35
CA ASP A 97 4.02 -19.13 0.01
C ASP A 97 2.69 -19.09 0.77
N ILE A 98 2.43 -20.10 1.59
CA ILE A 98 1.22 -20.25 2.40
C ILE A 98 1.29 -19.34 3.62
N CYS A 99 0.14 -18.80 4.02
CA CYS A 99 0.00 -17.99 5.23
C CYS A 99 0.58 -18.73 6.45
N PRO A 100 1.47 -18.08 7.23
CA PRO A 100 2.11 -18.72 8.37
C PRO A 100 1.22 -18.78 9.62
N ARG A 101 -0.05 -18.37 9.50
CA ARG A 101 -0.99 -18.32 10.62
C ARG A 101 -1.68 -19.66 10.78
N ASP A 102 -1.73 -20.16 12.01
CA ASP A 102 -2.36 -21.44 12.32
C ASP A 102 -3.82 -21.46 11.86
N GLY A 103 -4.22 -22.55 11.20
CA GLY A 103 -5.57 -22.69 10.62
C GLY A 103 -5.84 -21.82 9.39
N CYS A 104 -4.81 -21.17 8.82
CA CYS A 104 -4.92 -20.38 7.60
C CYS A 104 -4.04 -20.95 6.48
N GLU A 105 -4.67 -21.65 5.53
CA GLU A 105 -3.99 -22.35 4.44
C GLU A 105 -3.85 -21.60 3.09
N PRO A 106 -4.54 -20.47 2.81
CA PRO A 106 -4.34 -19.76 1.55
C PRO A 106 -2.94 -19.14 1.39
N LEU A 107 -2.60 -18.78 0.14
CA LEU A 107 -1.39 -18.01 -0.19
C LEU A 107 -1.36 -16.66 0.53
N GLU A 108 -0.21 -16.31 1.11
CA GLU A 108 0.00 -14.99 1.69
C GLU A 108 0.41 -13.98 0.61
N MET A 109 -0.59 -13.33 0.02
CA MET A 109 -0.44 -12.13 -0.82
C MET A 109 -0.86 -10.88 -0.04
N VAL A 110 -0.66 -9.67 -0.57
CA VAL A 110 -1.08 -8.43 0.13
C VAL A 110 -2.59 -8.42 0.39
N ASN A 111 -3.39 -8.84 -0.59
CA ASN A 111 -4.84 -9.01 -0.41
C ASN A 111 -5.19 -10.01 0.71
N HIS A 112 -4.40 -11.08 0.86
CA HIS A 112 -4.61 -12.00 1.97
C HIS A 112 -4.25 -11.34 3.31
N LEU A 113 -3.09 -10.70 3.38
CA LEU A 113 -2.54 -10.04 4.56
C LEU A 113 -3.45 -8.94 5.13
N PHE A 114 -4.18 -8.21 4.27
CA PHE A 114 -5.06 -7.12 4.71
C PHE A 114 -6.55 -7.45 4.63
N TRP A 115 -6.96 -8.46 3.85
CA TRP A 115 -8.38 -8.77 3.64
C TRP A 115 -8.79 -10.19 4.00
N ASN A 116 -8.18 -11.18 3.36
CA ASN A 116 -8.76 -12.52 3.32
C ASN A 116 -8.31 -13.43 4.47
N CYS A 117 -7.20 -13.11 5.14
CA CYS A 117 -6.70 -13.87 6.28
C CYS A 117 -7.74 -13.97 7.39
N LEU A 118 -7.88 -15.17 7.96
CA LEU A 118 -8.84 -15.47 9.04
C LEU A 118 -8.67 -14.49 10.21
N TYR A 119 -7.42 -14.32 10.67
CA TYR A 119 -7.09 -13.40 11.75
C TYR A 119 -7.45 -11.96 11.44
N VAL A 120 -7.29 -11.54 10.18
CA VAL A 120 -7.59 -10.16 9.78
C VAL A 120 -9.09 -9.93 9.72
N LYS A 121 -9.88 -10.93 9.34
CA LYS A 121 -11.35 -10.89 9.44
C LYS A 121 -11.79 -10.68 10.90
N GLU A 122 -11.24 -11.46 11.83
CA GLU A 122 -11.55 -11.33 13.26
C GLU A 122 -11.19 -9.93 13.80
N VAL A 123 -10.02 -9.41 13.43
CA VAL A 123 -9.61 -8.05 13.83
C VAL A 123 -10.57 -7.01 13.27
N ARG A 124 -10.98 -7.11 12.00
CA ARG A 124 -11.95 -6.18 11.41
C ARG A 124 -13.30 -6.23 12.10
N GLU A 125 -13.80 -7.42 12.42
CA GLU A 125 -15.08 -7.59 13.12
C GLU A 125 -15.06 -6.90 14.48
N ARG A 126 -13.94 -6.99 15.20
CA ARG A 126 -13.74 -6.28 16.48
C ARG A 126 -13.55 -4.78 16.33
N LEU A 127 -13.04 -4.31 15.18
CA LEU A 127 -12.86 -2.89 14.89
C LEU A 127 -14.15 -2.21 14.41
N ASN A 128 -15.06 -2.94 13.75
CA ASN A 128 -16.28 -2.38 13.16
C ASN A 128 -17.10 -1.47 14.12
N PRO A 129 -17.29 -1.81 15.42
CA PRO A 129 -18.00 -0.92 16.34
C PRO A 129 -17.34 0.46 16.50
N PHE A 130 -16.01 0.51 16.50
CA PHE A 130 -15.25 1.76 16.61
C PHE A 130 -15.23 2.56 15.31
N CYS A 131 -15.41 1.90 14.16
CA CYS A 131 -15.36 2.58 12.86
C CYS A 131 -16.52 3.55 12.65
N TYR A 132 -17.68 3.28 13.27
CA TYR A 132 -18.80 4.22 13.19
C TYR A 132 -18.46 5.53 13.92
N GLU A 133 -17.87 5.44 15.10
CA GLU A 133 -17.49 6.61 15.90
C GLU A 133 -16.31 7.38 15.27
N LEU A 134 -15.31 6.68 14.76
CA LEU A 134 -14.08 7.31 14.24
C LEU A 134 -14.22 7.85 12.82
N PHE A 135 -14.99 7.17 11.98
CA PHE A 135 -15.03 7.44 10.54
C PHE A 135 -16.44 7.65 9.98
N GLY A 136 -17.49 7.45 10.79
CA GLY A 136 -18.88 7.51 10.33
C GLY A 136 -19.26 6.33 9.44
N VAL A 137 -18.49 5.24 9.45
CA VAL A 137 -18.69 4.08 8.56
C VAL A 137 -19.06 2.85 9.37
N ARG A 138 -20.15 2.18 8.97
CA ARG A 138 -20.70 1.00 9.67
C ARG A 138 -19.87 -0.27 9.47
N TYR A 139 -19.21 -0.40 8.31
CA TYR A 139 -18.40 -1.57 7.97
C TYR A 139 -17.13 -1.13 7.24
N ILE A 140 -15.97 -1.62 7.68
CA ILE A 140 -14.72 -1.44 6.92
C ILE A 140 -14.86 -2.20 5.60
N THR A 141 -14.59 -1.53 4.48
CA THR A 141 -14.50 -2.15 3.15
C THR A 141 -13.05 -2.33 2.73
N TRP A 142 -12.80 -3.15 1.70
CA TRP A 142 -11.45 -3.33 1.15
C TRP A 142 -10.83 -2.00 0.71
N GLU A 143 -11.62 -1.15 0.06
CA GLU A 143 -11.14 0.16 -0.40
C GLU A 143 -10.82 1.11 0.76
N ILE A 144 -11.57 1.03 1.87
CA ILE A 144 -11.27 1.81 3.08
C ILE A 144 -9.99 1.27 3.74
N MET A 145 -9.89 -0.04 3.91
CA MET A 145 -8.74 -0.69 4.54
C MET A 145 -7.45 -0.41 3.77
N MET A 146 -7.48 -0.57 2.44
CA MET A 146 -6.28 -0.42 1.63
C MET A 146 -5.96 1.01 1.30
N TYR A 147 -6.95 1.79 0.89
CA TYR A 147 -6.70 3.08 0.24
C TYR A 147 -7.16 4.27 1.08
N GLY A 148 -7.77 4.03 2.25
CA GLY A 148 -8.31 5.10 3.09
C GLY A 148 -9.44 5.89 2.40
N LEU A 149 -10.12 5.32 1.39
CA LEU A 149 -11.12 6.01 0.58
C LEU A 149 -12.52 6.04 1.25
N TYR A 150 -12.58 6.43 2.52
CA TYR A 150 -13.85 6.49 3.26
C TYR A 150 -14.74 7.68 2.87
N SER A 151 -14.14 8.79 2.41
CA SER A 151 -14.83 10.03 2.01
C SER A 151 -15.64 9.88 0.71
N LEU A 152 -15.30 8.92 -0.15
CA LEU A 152 -16.02 8.65 -1.41
C LEU A 152 -17.33 7.87 -1.20
N ASN A 153 -17.50 7.28 -0.02
CA ASN A 153 -18.71 6.53 0.37
C ASN A 153 -19.60 7.31 1.35
N GLN A 154 -19.24 8.55 1.69
CA GLN A 154 -20.17 9.44 2.38
C GLN A 154 -21.31 9.78 1.42
N VAL A 155 -22.42 9.06 1.57
CA VAL A 155 -23.70 9.55 1.08
C VAL A 155 -23.85 10.93 1.71
N LYS A 156 -23.81 11.97 0.89
CA LYS A 156 -24.17 13.32 1.32
C LYS A 156 -25.56 13.21 1.95
N SER A 157 -25.64 13.22 3.27
CA SER A 157 -26.87 13.52 3.97
C SER A 157 -27.22 14.94 3.54
N ARG A 158 -28.10 15.05 2.55
CA ARG A 158 -28.75 16.32 2.20
C ARG A 158 -29.46 16.78 3.47
N ALA A 159 -28.97 17.89 4.03
CA ALA A 159 -29.80 18.79 4.80
C ALA A 159 -30.71 19.57 3.83
#